data_AF-A0A2I0H933-F1
#
_entry.id   AF-A0A2I0H933-F1
#
_cell.length_a   1.000
_cell.length_b   1.000
_cell.length_c   1.000
_cell.angle_alpha   90.00
_cell.angle_beta   90.00
_cell.angle_gamma   90.00
#
_symmetry.space_group_name_H-M   'P 1'
#
loop_
_entity.id
_entity.type
_entity.pdbx_description
1 polymer ?
#
loop_
_entity_poly.entity_id
_entity_poly.type
_entity_poly.pdbx_seq_one_letter_code
_entity_poly.pdbx_strand_id
1 'polypeptide(L)'
;MWQSFDHPTNTLLPEQKFTRFTKLVSSRSSGNISSGYYNFYFDNDNVLRLLYSGPEVSSVYWPDPAVLPWESGRTTYNDSRVALLDPLGNFTSSDDWKFLASDYGEKLHRRLTLDVVGNVRLYSLLGSGAWAVSWQAIDTPCQ
;
A
#
# COMPACT_ATOMS: atom_id res chain seq x y z
N MET A 1 6.96 12.32 -23.10
CA MET A 1 7.02 12.96 -21.77
C MET A 1 7.02 11.84 -20.72
N TRP A 2 7.93 11.88 -19.75
CA TRP A 2 8.09 10.87 -18.69
C TRP A 2 7.89 11.55 -17.32
N GLN A 3 7.20 10.91 -16.38
CA GLN A 3 7.01 11.39 -15.01
C GLN A 3 7.34 10.28 -14.01
N SER A 4 8.10 10.62 -12.95
CA SER A 4 8.51 9.65 -11.92
C SER A 4 7.34 9.10 -11.11
N PHE A 5 6.25 9.87 -10.98
CA PHE A 5 5.06 9.45 -10.25
C PHE A 5 4.26 8.33 -10.93
N ASP A 6 4.46 8.14 -12.25
CA ASP A 6 3.87 7.02 -12.99
C ASP A 6 4.61 5.69 -12.77
N HIS A 7 5.80 5.75 -12.15
CA HIS A 7 6.64 4.58 -11.88
C HIS A 7 7.13 4.57 -10.42
N PRO A 8 6.22 4.46 -9.43
CA PRO A 8 6.63 4.32 -8.05
C PRO A 8 7.45 3.05 -7.85
N THR A 9 8.44 3.11 -6.95
CA THR A 9 9.23 1.94 -6.55
C THR A 9 8.50 1.20 -5.45
N ASN A 10 8.82 1.44 -4.19
CA ASN A 10 8.18 0.84 -3.03
C ASN A 10 7.31 1.82 -2.25
N THR A 11 7.24 3.08 -2.68
CA THR A 11 6.66 4.18 -1.89
C THR A 11 5.66 4.99 -2.71
N LEU A 12 4.55 5.34 -2.06
CA LEU A 12 3.52 6.25 -2.52
C LEU A 12 3.50 7.49 -1.61
N LEU A 13 3.51 8.67 -2.22
CA LEU A 13 3.43 9.95 -1.50
C LEU A 13 2.00 10.46 -1.42
N PRO A 14 1.68 11.36 -0.47
CA PRO A 14 0.41 12.08 -0.46
C PRO A 14 0.15 12.74 -1.82
N GLU A 15 -1.12 12.77 -2.22
CA GLU A 15 -1.61 13.32 -3.49
C GLU A 15 -1.13 12.58 -4.76
N GLN A 16 -0.22 11.61 -4.64
CA GLN A 16 0.14 10.72 -5.72
C GLN A 16 -1.00 9.72 -5.95
N LYS A 17 -1.57 9.74 -7.16
CA LYS A 17 -2.63 8.80 -7.54
C LYS A 17 -2.05 7.40 -7.72
N PHE A 18 -2.58 6.46 -6.96
CA PHE A 18 -2.33 5.04 -7.17
C PHE A 18 -3.42 4.48 -8.08
N THR A 19 -3.05 3.90 -9.21
CA THR A 19 -3.97 3.44 -10.26
C THR A 19 -3.74 1.99 -10.65
N ARG A 20 -4.60 1.43 -11.51
CA ARG A 20 -4.40 0.09 -12.10
C ARG A 20 -3.06 -0.12 -12.83
N PHE A 21 -2.42 0.97 -13.26
CA PHE A 21 -1.15 0.90 -14.01
C PHE A 21 0.07 1.01 -13.11
N THR A 22 -0.14 1.37 -11.84
CA THR A 22 0.92 1.51 -10.85
C THR A 22 0.90 0.33 -9.90
N LYS A 23 2.08 -0.07 -9.44
CA LYS A 23 2.25 -1.03 -8.35
C LYS A 23 3.41 -0.58 -7.49
N LEU A 24 3.34 -0.87 -6.19
CA LEU A 24 4.54 -0.79 -5.35
C LEU A 24 5.22 -2.15 -5.35
N VAL A 25 6.54 -2.17 -5.48
CA VAL A 25 7.36 -3.37 -5.40
C VAL A 25 8.32 -3.18 -4.23
N SER A 26 8.35 -4.13 -3.31
CA SER A 26 9.23 -4.04 -2.14
C SER A 26 10.70 -4.04 -2.56
N SER A 27 11.58 -3.56 -1.69
CA SER A 27 13.01 -3.83 -1.84
C SER A 27 13.31 -5.29 -1.50
N ARG A 28 14.41 -5.82 -2.03
CA ARG A 28 14.83 -7.21 -1.82
C ARG A 28 15.34 -7.46 -0.40
N SER A 29 16.01 -6.48 0.20
CA SER A 29 16.42 -6.50 1.61
C SER A 29 16.69 -5.08 2.09
N SER A 30 16.87 -4.86 3.40
CA SER A 30 17.19 -3.53 3.95
C SER A 30 18.49 -2.94 3.39
N GLY A 31 19.44 -3.76 2.94
CA GLY A 31 20.67 -3.33 2.30
C GLY A 31 20.65 -3.44 0.77
N ASN A 32 19.56 -3.92 0.17
CA ASN A 32 19.47 -4.17 -1.27
C ASN A 32 18.17 -3.61 -1.84
N ILE A 33 18.30 -2.48 -2.54
CA ILE A 33 17.21 -1.70 -3.11
C ILE A 33 16.70 -2.29 -4.44
N SER A 34 17.28 -3.40 -4.92
CA SER A 34 16.72 -4.13 -6.06
C SER A 34 15.30 -4.61 -5.76
N SER A 35 14.52 -4.84 -6.83
CA SER A 35 13.15 -5.32 -6.75
C SER A 35 13.08 -6.64 -5.97
N GLY A 36 12.30 -6.64 -4.91
CA GLY A 36 11.92 -7.80 -4.12
C GLY A 36 10.74 -8.54 -4.74
N TYR A 37 10.10 -9.37 -3.91
CA TYR A 37 9.03 -10.26 -4.36
C TYR A 37 7.63 -9.80 -3.94
N TYR A 38 7.52 -8.84 -3.02
CA TYR A 38 6.22 -8.35 -2.58
C TYR A 38 5.74 -7.21 -3.46
N ASN A 39 4.46 -7.24 -3.80
CA ASN A 39 3.80 -6.26 -4.64
C ASN A 39 2.52 -5.77 -3.94
N PHE A 40 2.25 -4.46 -4.03
CA PHE A 40 0.98 -3.84 -3.68
C PHE A 40 0.35 -3.29 -4.96
N TYR A 41 -0.86 -3.74 -5.30
CA TYR A 41 -1.47 -3.46 -6.61
C TYR A 41 -2.99 -3.67 -6.59
N PHE A 42 -3.68 -3.13 -7.60
CA PHE A 42 -5.06 -3.48 -7.91
C PHE A 42 -5.12 -4.75 -8.76
N ASP A 43 -5.84 -5.76 -8.28
CA ASP A 43 -6.03 -7.01 -9.00
C ASP A 43 -7.18 -6.93 -10.02
N ASN A 44 -7.38 -8.01 -10.76
CA ASN A 44 -8.35 -8.09 -11.85
C ASN A 44 -9.80 -7.92 -11.39
N ASP A 45 -10.09 -8.19 -10.12
CA ASP A 45 -11.39 -8.00 -9.47
C ASP A 45 -11.59 -6.59 -8.92
N ASN A 46 -10.70 -5.64 -9.25
CA ASN A 46 -10.70 -4.25 -8.81
C ASN A 46 -10.30 -4.01 -7.35
N VAL A 47 -9.84 -5.05 -6.64
CA VAL A 47 -9.47 -4.96 -5.21
C VAL A 47 -7.97 -4.73 -5.06
N LEU A 48 -7.57 -3.82 -4.15
CA LEU A 48 -6.20 -3.65 -3.67
C LEU A 48 -5.76 -4.86 -2.88
N ARG A 49 -4.61 -5.43 -3.26
CA ARG A 49 -4.06 -6.66 -2.70
C ARG A 49 -2.57 -6.54 -2.45
N LEU A 50 -2.08 -7.36 -1.50
CA LEU A 50 -0.68 -7.69 -1.36
C LEU A 50 -0.41 -9.08 -1.92
N LEU A 51 0.58 -9.14 -2.81
CA LEU A 51 0.98 -10.34 -3.53
C LEU A 51 2.45 -10.63 -3.28
N TYR A 52 2.75 -11.86 -2.87
CA TYR A 52 4.08 -12.41 -2.99
C TYR A 52 4.22 -13.03 -4.37
N SER A 53 5.23 -12.61 -5.14
CA SER A 53 5.51 -13.08 -6.49
C SER A 53 6.94 -13.59 -6.54
N GLY A 54 7.18 -14.75 -5.93
CA GLY A 54 8.47 -15.42 -5.91
C GLY A 54 8.79 -16.18 -7.21
N PRO A 55 9.98 -16.82 -7.30
CA PRO A 55 10.38 -17.59 -8.48
C PRO A 55 9.52 -18.83 -8.74
N GLU A 56 9.03 -19.48 -7.68
CA GLU A 56 8.31 -20.75 -7.77
C GLU A 56 6.80 -20.59 -7.59
N VAL A 57 6.39 -19.66 -6.74
CA VAL A 57 4.99 -19.46 -6.36
C VAL A 57 4.62 -17.99 -6.33
N SER A 58 3.37 -17.72 -6.69
CA SER A 58 2.72 -16.44 -6.47
C SER A 58 1.47 -16.64 -5.61
N SER A 59 1.30 -15.79 -4.61
CA SER A 59 0.18 -15.89 -3.67
C SER A 59 -0.21 -14.54 -3.13
N VAL A 60 -1.50 -14.23 -3.24
CA VAL A 60 -2.10 -13.10 -2.53
C VAL A 60 -2.26 -13.51 -1.07
N TYR A 61 -1.83 -12.65 -0.15
CA TYR A 61 -1.93 -12.91 1.29
C TYR A 61 -2.67 -11.80 2.05
N TRP A 62 -3.03 -10.71 1.38
CA TRP A 62 -3.83 -9.64 1.97
C TRP A 62 -4.70 -8.97 0.90
N PRO A 63 -5.97 -8.61 1.18
CA PRO A 63 -6.73 -8.94 2.40
C PRO A 63 -6.86 -10.47 2.55
N ASP A 64 -7.33 -10.94 3.71
CA ASP A 64 -7.41 -12.39 4.02
C ASP A 64 -8.02 -13.16 2.83
N PRO A 65 -7.23 -14.02 2.15
CA PRO A 65 -7.70 -14.74 0.97
C PRO A 65 -8.86 -15.70 1.24
N ALA A 66 -9.09 -16.07 2.50
CA ALA A 66 -10.19 -16.93 2.90
C ALA A 66 -11.54 -16.19 3.01
N VAL A 67 -11.52 -14.85 2.99
CA VAL A 67 -12.72 -14.01 3.16
C VAL A 67 -13.10 -13.38 1.83
N LEU A 68 -14.40 -13.37 1.52
CA LEU A 68 -14.87 -12.76 0.28
C LEU A 68 -14.75 -11.23 0.36
N PRO A 69 -14.50 -10.53 -0.77
CA PRO A 69 -14.31 -9.07 -0.75
C PRO A 69 -15.45 -8.31 -0.07
N TRP A 70 -16.72 -8.65 -0.35
CA TRP A 70 -17.86 -7.96 0.25
C TRP A 70 -18.04 -8.24 1.74
N GLU A 71 -17.59 -9.40 2.24
CA GLU A 71 -17.62 -9.73 3.68
C GLU A 71 -16.57 -8.91 4.46
N SER A 72 -15.48 -8.53 3.80
CA SER A 72 -14.47 -7.61 4.32
C SER A 72 -14.79 -6.13 4.02
N GLY A 73 -16.01 -5.82 3.59
CA GLY A 73 -16.45 -4.46 3.29
C GLY A 73 -15.81 -3.84 2.06
N ARG A 74 -15.26 -4.67 1.16
CA ARG A 74 -14.64 -4.25 -0.11
C ARG A 74 -15.67 -4.36 -1.24
N THR A 75 -15.52 -3.53 -2.27
CA THR A 75 -16.33 -3.64 -3.50
C THR A 75 -15.48 -4.07 -4.69
N THR A 76 -16.01 -4.98 -5.49
CA THR A 76 -15.44 -5.39 -6.78
C THR A 76 -16.09 -4.68 -7.97
N TYR A 77 -17.13 -3.88 -7.73
CA TYR A 77 -17.91 -3.24 -8.79
C TYR A 77 -17.28 -1.97 -9.35
N ASN A 78 -16.48 -1.27 -8.54
CA ASN A 78 -15.86 0.00 -8.95
C ASN A 78 -14.54 -0.26 -9.70
N ASP A 79 -14.61 -0.22 -11.02
CA ASP A 79 -13.49 -0.52 -11.93
C ASP A 79 -12.51 0.64 -12.14
N SER A 80 -12.74 1.78 -11.50
CA SER A 80 -11.84 2.94 -11.58
C SER A 80 -10.43 2.61 -11.11
N ARG A 81 -10.28 1.70 -10.13
CA ARG A 81 -9.00 1.24 -9.56
C ARG A 81 -8.11 2.42 -9.22
N VAL A 82 -8.61 3.31 -8.37
CA VAL A 82 -7.91 4.51 -7.91
C VAL A 82 -7.84 4.51 -6.39
N ALA A 83 -6.65 4.77 -5.85
CA ALA A 83 -6.46 5.07 -4.45
C ALA A 83 -5.60 6.32 -4.24
N LEU A 84 -5.82 7.00 -3.13
CA LEU A 84 -5.19 8.27 -2.79
C LEU A 84 -4.93 8.34 -1.29
N LEU A 85 -3.70 8.73 -0.94
CA LEU A 85 -3.34 9.19 0.40
C LEU A 85 -3.46 10.71 0.42
N ASP A 86 -4.25 11.26 1.35
CA ASP A 86 -4.31 12.71 1.54
C ASP A 86 -3.18 13.23 2.46
N PRO A 87 -2.91 14.54 2.43
CA PRO A 87 -1.90 15.14 3.31
C PRO A 87 -2.22 15.11 4.79
N LEU A 88 -3.42 14.68 5.21
CA LEU A 88 -3.87 14.59 6.61
C LEU A 88 -3.80 13.16 7.17
N GLY A 89 -3.47 12.17 6.33
CA GLY A 89 -3.31 10.78 6.74
C GLY A 89 -4.55 9.91 6.52
N ASN A 90 -5.51 10.34 5.70
CA ASN A 90 -6.61 9.51 5.24
C ASN A 90 -6.25 8.87 3.90
N PHE A 91 -6.30 7.55 3.85
CA PHE A 91 -6.17 6.80 2.61
C PHE A 91 -7.54 6.29 2.19
N THR A 92 -7.88 6.50 0.92
CA THR A 92 -9.14 6.04 0.34
C THR A 92 -8.86 5.31 -0.97
N SER A 93 -9.57 4.22 -1.21
CA SER A 93 -9.48 3.41 -2.42
C SER A 93 -10.86 3.16 -3.02
N SER A 94 -10.89 2.96 -4.33
CA SER A 94 -12.11 2.73 -5.11
C SER A 94 -12.88 1.46 -4.72
N ASP A 95 -12.19 0.50 -4.13
CA ASP A 95 -12.75 -0.77 -3.63
C ASP A 95 -13.29 -0.67 -2.20
N ASP A 96 -13.72 0.52 -1.79
CA ASP A 96 -14.24 0.87 -0.46
C ASP A 96 -13.25 0.68 0.70
N TRP A 97 -11.95 0.43 0.40
CA TRP A 97 -10.95 0.52 1.46
C TRP A 97 -10.79 1.96 1.91
N LYS A 98 -10.75 2.15 3.22
CA LYS A 98 -10.19 3.34 3.82
C LYS A 98 -9.47 3.02 5.12
N PHE A 99 -8.48 3.83 5.45
CA PHE A 99 -7.88 3.86 6.78
C PHE A 99 -7.46 5.28 7.14
N LEU A 100 -7.33 5.51 8.44
CA LEU A 100 -6.82 6.75 8.99
C LEU A 100 -5.50 6.46 9.70
N ALA A 101 -4.54 7.36 9.52
CA ALA A 101 -3.34 7.41 10.33
C ALA A 101 -3.70 7.62 11.81
N SER A 102 -2.89 7.09 12.72
CA SER A 102 -3.03 7.33 14.17
C SER A 102 -2.89 8.81 14.54
N ASP A 103 -2.20 9.59 13.71
CA ASP A 103 -2.00 11.03 13.81
C ASP A 103 -2.85 11.84 12.82
N TYR A 104 -4.00 11.28 12.42
CA TYR A 104 -4.89 11.92 11.44
C TYR A 104 -5.27 13.35 11.84
N GLY A 105 -5.25 14.26 10.87
CA GLY A 105 -5.55 15.68 11.05
C GLY A 105 -4.31 16.56 11.24
N GLU A 106 -3.17 15.95 11.63
CA GLU A 106 -1.89 16.65 11.67
C GLU A 106 -1.33 16.85 10.25
N LYS A 107 -0.77 18.02 9.96
CA LYS A 107 -0.09 18.31 8.68
C LYS A 107 1.37 17.87 8.75
N LEU A 108 1.60 16.58 8.52
CA LEU A 108 2.93 15.95 8.56
C LEU A 108 3.37 15.50 7.17
N HIS A 109 4.69 15.41 6.97
CA HIS A 109 5.23 14.71 5.81
C HIS A 109 4.97 13.21 5.99
N ARG A 110 4.33 12.59 5.00
CA ARG A 110 3.92 11.19 5.05
C ARG A 110 4.43 10.42 3.86
N ARG A 111 4.60 9.12 4.03
CA ARG A 111 4.86 8.17 2.94
C ARG A 111 4.23 6.83 3.24
N LEU A 112 3.56 6.24 2.26
CA LEU A 112 3.05 4.88 2.33
C LEU A 112 4.06 3.97 1.63
N THR A 113 4.66 3.04 2.37
CA THR A 113 5.75 2.20 1.87
C THR A 113 5.39 0.73 1.99
N LEU A 114 5.66 -0.02 0.94
CA LEU A 114 5.70 -1.48 0.98
C LEU A 114 7.07 -1.92 1.50
N ASP A 115 7.09 -2.40 2.73
CA ASP A 115 8.31 -2.82 3.41
C ASP A 115 8.87 -4.13 2.80
N VAL A 116 10.14 -4.38 3.09
CA VAL A 116 10.87 -5.61 2.70
C VAL A 116 10.16 -6.88 3.17
N VAL A 117 9.43 -6.80 4.29
CA VAL A 117 8.69 -7.92 4.88
C VAL A 117 7.30 -8.12 4.26
N GLY A 118 6.95 -7.35 3.23
CA GLY A 118 5.66 -7.45 2.54
C GLY A 118 4.52 -6.65 3.17
N ASN A 119 4.71 -6.03 4.34
CA ASN A 119 3.66 -5.20 4.93
C ASN A 119 3.66 -3.80 4.32
N VAL A 120 2.47 -3.24 4.10
CA VAL A 120 2.32 -1.81 3.75
C VAL A 120 2.17 -1.02 5.04
N ARG A 121 3.02 0.00 5.19
CA ARG A 121 3.03 0.89 6.35
C ARG A 121 2.96 2.34 5.93
N LEU A 122 2.15 3.11 6.64
CA LEU A 122 2.17 4.55 6.58
C LEU A 122 3.18 5.07 7.61
N TYR A 123 4.11 5.88 7.14
CA TYR A 123 5.07 6.57 7.99
C TYR A 123 4.79 8.06 8.02
N SER A 124 4.84 8.64 9.21
CA SER A 124 4.79 10.09 9.45
C SER A 124 6.15 10.58 9.94
N LEU A 125 6.61 11.72 9.43
CA LEU A 125 7.86 12.34 9.86
C LEU A 125 7.63 13.14 11.15
N LEU A 126 8.28 12.72 12.23
CA LEU A 126 8.24 13.41 13.52
C LEU A 126 9.11 14.68 13.49
N GLY A 127 8.84 15.62 14.39
CA GLY A 127 9.67 16.83 14.55
C GLY A 127 11.14 16.56 14.89
N SER A 128 11.46 15.37 15.42
CA SER A 128 12.83 14.90 15.64
C SER A 128 13.59 14.52 14.35
N GLY A 129 12.91 14.48 13.20
CA GLY A 129 13.44 13.97 11.93
C GLY A 129 13.35 12.45 11.77
N ALA A 130 12.83 11.74 12.77
CA ALA A 130 12.59 10.30 12.70
C ALA A 130 11.27 9.97 12.00
N TRP A 131 11.24 8.86 11.27
CA TRP A 131 10.00 8.31 10.72
C TRP A 131 9.34 7.37 11.73
N ALA A 132 8.06 7.61 12.04
CA ALA A 132 7.26 6.74 12.89
C ALA A 132 6.14 6.09 12.08
N VAL A 133 5.82 4.83 12.40
CA VAL A 133 4.68 4.13 11.81
C VAL A 133 3.40 4.70 12.41
N SER A 134 2.54 5.25 11.57
CA SER A 134 1.23 5.79 11.97
C SER A 134 0.06 4.89 11.55
N TRP A 135 0.29 3.94 10.65
CA TRP A 135 -0.66 2.87 10.30
C TRP A 135 0.06 1.71 9.59
N GLN A 136 -0.49 0.50 9.65
CA GLN A 136 -0.01 -0.66 8.89
C GLN A 136 -1.16 -1.60 8.49
N ALA A 137 -1.01 -2.32 7.38
CA ALA A 137 -2.06 -3.18 6.84
C ALA A 137 -2.25 -4.48 7.63
N ILE A 138 -1.15 -5.05 8.12
CA ILE A 138 -1.12 -6.28 8.91
C ILE A 138 -0.56 -5.93 10.29
N ASP A 139 -1.40 -5.99 11.33
CA ASP A 139 -1.00 -5.65 12.69
C ASP A 139 -0.21 -6.75 13.40
N THR A 140 -0.54 -8.01 13.11
CA THR A 140 0.10 -9.19 13.69
C THR A 140 0.69 -10.04 12.58
N PRO A 141 2.01 -10.29 12.54
CA PRO A 141 2.63 -11.16 11.52
C PRO A 141 2.22 -12.64 11.63
N CYS A 142 1.54 -13.02 12.72
CA CYS A 142 1.15 -14.40 13.00
C CYS A 142 -0.38 -14.53 12.92
N GLN A 143 -0.86 -15.09 11.83
CA GLN A 143 -2.16 -15.76 11.73
C GLN A 143 -1.93 -17.18 11.20
#